data_AF-A0A7C3Q9R9-F1
#
_entry.id   AF-A0A7C3Q9R9-F1
#
_cell.length_a   1.000
_cell.length_b   1.000
_cell.length_c   1.000
_cell.angle_alpha   90.00
_cell.angle_beta   90.00
_cell.angle_gamma   90.00
#
_symmetry.space_group_name_H-M   'P 1'
#
loop_
_entity.id
_entity.type
_entity.pdbx_description
1 polymer ?
#
loop_
_entity_poly.entity_id
_entity_poly.type
_entity_poly.pdbx_seq_one_letter_code
_entity_poly.pdbx_strand_id
1 'polypeptide(L)'
;MSQLIMLFLFPIGLYFYFFVERKEKFKYQKVFDDFQIKIKDNIALNNEQKMQQYEEMLRHNGYNITSSTRTRIQGEKRIFYASLLAMGLGLYFVGALVYLAYYFWIQKPHVVVYEI
;
A
#
# COMPACT_ATOMS: atom_id res chain seq x y z
N MET A 1 -28.31 -18.65 7.38
CA MET A 1 -27.03 -18.29 8.00
C MET A 1 -26.13 -17.50 7.04
N SER A 2 -25.79 -18.01 5.84
CA SER A 2 -24.85 -17.34 4.92
C SER A 2 -25.30 -15.95 4.41
N GLN A 3 -26.57 -15.79 4.05
CA GLN A 3 -27.09 -14.50 3.53
C GLN A 3 -27.14 -13.39 4.58
N LEU A 4 -27.46 -13.73 5.84
CA LEU A 4 -27.43 -12.76 6.95
C LEU A 4 -26.02 -12.24 7.19
N ILE A 5 -25.01 -13.11 7.14
CA ILE A 5 -23.60 -12.72 7.27
C ILE A 5 -23.19 -11.78 6.12
N MET A 6 -23.56 -12.10 4.88
CA MET A 6 -23.28 -11.25 3.71
C MET A 6 -23.92 -9.85 3.85
N LEU A 7 -25.14 -9.77 4.37
CA LEU A 7 -25.84 -8.50 4.60
C LEU A 7 -25.05 -7.57 5.54
N PHE A 8 -24.35 -8.12 6.54
CA PHE A 8 -23.52 -7.34 7.46
C PHE A 8 -22.10 -7.07 6.95
N LEU A 9 -21.56 -7.91 6.05
CA LEU A 9 -20.23 -7.70 5.48
C LEU A 9 -20.14 -6.40 4.67
N PHE A 10 -21.21 -6.02 3.97
CA PHE A 10 -21.22 -4.77 3.20
C PHE A 10 -21.07 -3.51 4.08
N PRO A 11 -21.93 -3.24 5.08
CA PRO A 11 -21.79 -2.06 5.94
C PRO A 11 -20.51 -2.10 6.78
N ILE A 12 -20.06 -3.28 7.21
CA ILE A 12 -18.77 -3.44 7.91
C ILE A 12 -17.62 -3.04 6.97
N GLY A 13 -17.55 -3.61 5.78
CA GLY A 13 -16.52 -3.27 4.79
C GLY A 13 -16.55 -1.79 4.42
N LEU A 14 -17.74 -1.19 4.31
CA LEU A 14 -17.89 0.25 4.03
C LEU A 14 -17.30 1.10 5.18
N TYR A 15 -17.59 0.74 6.44
CA TYR A 15 -16.99 1.41 7.60
C TYR A 15 -15.47 1.30 7.60
N PHE A 16 -14.94 0.08 7.45
CA PHE A 16 -13.49 -0.15 7.45
C PHE A 16 -12.80 0.59 6.30
N TYR A 17 -13.39 0.62 5.11
CA TYR A 17 -12.82 1.31 3.96
C TYR A 17 -12.67 2.82 4.20
N PHE A 18 -13.77 3.48 4.61
CA PHE A 18 -13.80 4.93 4.73
C PHE A 18 -13.12 5.45 6.00
N PHE A 19 -13.24 4.73 7.12
CA PHE A 19 -12.81 5.23 8.42
C PHE A 19 -11.48 4.64 8.90
N VAL A 20 -11.12 3.42 8.48
CA VAL A 20 -9.90 2.74 8.92
C VAL A 20 -8.84 2.79 7.83
N GLU A 21 -9.04 2.07 6.72
CA GLU A 21 -8.01 1.89 5.68
C GLU A 21 -7.59 3.22 5.04
N ARG A 22 -8.53 4.14 4.79
CA ARG A 22 -8.20 5.50 4.30
C ARG A 22 -7.32 6.27 5.27
N LYS A 23 -7.56 6.20 6.58
CA LYS A 23 -6.75 6.90 7.59
C LYS A 23 -5.38 6.25 7.75
N GLU A 24 -5.33 4.92 7.72
CA GLU A 24 -4.07 4.18 7.81
C GLU A 24 -3.17 4.44 6.62
N LYS A 25 -3.72 4.59 5.41
CA LYS A 25 -2.93 4.98 4.23
C LYS A 25 -2.13 6.27 4.46
N PHE A 26 -2.74 7.29 5.07
CA PHE A 26 -2.02 8.54 5.38
C PHE A 26 -0.92 8.33 6.42
N LYS A 27 -1.20 7.55 7.47
CA LYS A 27 -0.18 7.22 8.49
C LYS A 27 0.98 6.46 7.87
N TYR A 28 0.68 5.49 7.02
CA TYR A 28 1.69 4.69 6.34
C TYR A 28 2.57 5.54 5.44
N GLN A 29 1.97 6.39 4.59
CA GLN A 29 2.72 7.35 3.76
C GLN A 29 3.64 8.24 4.62
N LYS A 30 3.13 8.75 5.75
CA LYS A 30 3.91 9.59 6.66
C LYS A 30 5.15 8.88 7.19
N VAL A 31 5.12 7.56 7.41
CA VAL A 31 6.30 6.79 7.82
C VAL A 31 7.40 6.84 6.74
N PHE A 32 7.04 6.74 5.46
CA PHE A 32 8.00 6.86 4.36
C PHE A 32 8.55 8.29 4.27
N ASP A 33 7.69 9.28 4.40
CA ASP A 33 8.08 10.70 4.34
C ASP A 33 9.03 11.05 5.50
N ASP A 34 8.71 10.63 6.73
CA ASP A 34 9.53 10.84 7.92
C ASP A 34 10.88 10.10 7.80
N PHE A 35 10.88 8.88 7.23
CA PHE A 35 12.11 8.12 7.01
C PHE A 35 12.99 8.77 5.94
N GLN A 36 12.39 9.27 4.86
CA GLN A 36 13.08 10.00 3.80
C GLN A 36 13.77 11.26 4.35
N ILE A 37 13.09 12.02 5.20
CA ILE A 37 13.67 13.20 5.86
C ILE A 37 14.84 12.77 6.76
N LYS A 38 14.65 11.75 7.61
CA LYS A 38 15.71 11.25 8.50
C LYS A 38 16.96 10.79 7.76
N ILE A 39 16.81 10.08 6.65
CA ILE A 39 17.96 9.64 5.84
C ILE A 39 18.62 10.81 5.15
N LYS A 40 17.84 11.74 4.57
CA LYS A 40 18.36 12.91 3.86
C LYS A 40 19.23 13.77 4.78
N ASP A 41 18.75 14.03 6.00
CA ASP A 41 19.41 14.90 6.98
C ASP A 41 20.54 14.20 7.75
N ASN A 42 20.72 12.88 7.56
CA ASN A 42 21.82 12.15 8.19
C ASN A 42 23.16 12.47 7.52
N ILE A 43 23.97 13.29 8.18
CA ILE A 43 25.30 13.73 7.71
C ILE A 43 26.33 12.59 7.79
N ALA A 44 26.12 11.59 8.65
CA ALA A 44 27.06 10.47 8.82
C ALA A 44 27.02 9.46 7.66
N LEU A 45 25.98 9.50 6.83
CA LEU A 45 25.80 8.56 5.72
C LEU A 45 26.22 9.17 4.39
N ASN A 46 27.01 8.42 3.62
CA ASN A 46 27.24 8.71 2.21
C ASN A 46 25.96 8.44 1.39
N ASN A 47 25.82 9.07 0.22
CA ASN A 47 24.68 8.90 -0.69
C ASN A 47 24.40 7.43 -1.01
N GLU A 48 25.43 6.61 -1.25
CA GLU A 48 25.23 5.16 -1.48
C GLU A 48 24.61 4.45 -0.27
N GLN A 49 25.00 4.82 0.95
CA GLN A 49 24.44 4.23 2.17
C GLN A 49 23.00 4.69 2.41
N LYS A 50 22.68 5.94 2.09
CA LYS A 50 21.31 6.47 2.11
C LYS A 50 20.40 5.69 1.17
N MET A 51 20.89 5.43 -0.04
CA MET A 51 20.19 4.62 -1.04
C MET A 51 19.97 3.19 -0.56
N GLN A 52 21.01 2.54 -0.04
CA GLN A 52 20.89 1.17 0.48
C GLN A 52 19.89 1.06 1.63
N GLN A 53 19.90 1.99 2.59
CA GLN A 53 18.93 2.00 3.69
C GLN A 53 17.50 2.25 3.21
N TYR A 54 17.32 3.09 2.19
CA TYR A 54 16.01 3.30 1.58
C TYR A 54 15.51 2.06 0.85
N GLU A 55 16.40 1.39 0.11
CA GLU A 55 16.10 0.13 -0.56
C GLU A 55 15.68 -0.97 0.43
N GLU A 56 16.43 -1.12 1.52
CA GLU A 56 16.15 -2.11 2.57
C GLU A 56 14.79 -1.84 3.23
N MET A 57 14.50 -0.57 3.53
CA MET A 57 13.20 -0.18 4.07
C MET A 57 12.04 -0.51 3.11
N LEU A 58 12.20 -0.26 1.80
CA LEU A 58 11.19 -0.64 0.80
C LEU A 58 10.99 -2.16 0.75
N ARG A 59 12.07 -2.95 0.75
CA ARG A 59 12.01 -4.43 0.75
C ARG A 59 11.34 -4.96 2.02
N HIS A 60 11.70 -4.45 3.19
CA HIS A 60 11.10 -4.85 4.47
C HIS A 60 9.59 -4.55 4.51
N ASN A 61 9.15 -3.49 3.83
CA ASN A 61 7.74 -3.14 3.70
C ASN A 61 7.01 -3.86 2.54
N GLY A 62 7.68 -4.80 1.87
CA GLY A 62 7.10 -5.62 0.80
C GLY A 62 6.84 -4.85 -0.50
N TYR A 63 7.63 -3.80 -0.77
CA TYR A 63 7.66 -3.16 -2.09
C TYR A 63 8.59 -3.95 -3.01
N ASN A 64 8.19 -4.07 -4.27
CA ASN A 64 9.07 -4.56 -5.33
C ASN A 64 9.83 -3.37 -5.91
N ILE A 65 11.15 -3.46 -5.99
CA ILE A 65 11.97 -2.40 -6.56
C ILE A 65 11.88 -2.50 -8.09
N THR A 66 11.34 -1.47 -8.73
CA THR A 66 11.19 -1.41 -10.18
C THR A 66 12.32 -0.66 -10.86
N SER A 67 13.00 0.23 -10.13
CA SER A 67 14.19 0.92 -10.60
C SER A 67 15.12 1.23 -9.43
N SER A 68 16.41 0.95 -9.59
CA SER A 68 17.47 1.33 -8.66
C SER A 68 18.66 1.84 -9.47
N THR A 69 18.97 3.13 -9.32
CA THR A 69 20.12 3.80 -9.93
C THR A 69 20.96 4.45 -8.82
N ARG A 70 22.10 5.04 -9.18
CA ARG A 70 22.98 5.73 -8.21
C ARG A 70 22.32 6.92 -7.52
N THR A 71 21.26 7.48 -8.10
CA THR A 71 20.60 8.70 -7.60
C THR A 71 19.10 8.53 -7.38
N ARG A 72 18.52 7.39 -7.76
CA ARG A 72 17.08 7.17 -7.72
C ARG A 72 16.72 5.73 -7.37
N ILE A 73 15.85 5.54 -6.39
CA ILE A 73 15.23 4.25 -6.07
C ILE A 73 13.71 4.40 -6.17
N GLN A 74 13.08 3.47 -6.86
CA GLN A 74 11.63 3.38 -7.02
C GLN A 74 11.13 2.01 -6.58
N GLY A 75 10.19 2.02 -5.64
CA GLY A 75 9.48 0.83 -5.17
C GLY A 75 8.00 0.89 -5.52
N GLU A 76 7.43 -0.26 -5.86
CA GLU A 76 6.02 -0.40 -6.18
C GLU A 76 5.37 -1.53 -5.36
N LYS A 77 4.17 -1.25 -4.85
CA LYS A 77 3.36 -2.23 -4.11
C LYS A 77 1.89 -2.09 -4.50
N ARG A 78 1.27 -3.19 -4.91
CA ARG A 78 -0.20 -3.23 -5.05
C ARG A 78 -0.81 -3.43 -3.67
N ILE A 79 -1.67 -2.51 -3.27
CA ILE A 79 -2.31 -2.55 -1.96
C ILE A 79 -3.60 -3.36 -2.09
N PHE A 80 -3.68 -4.47 -1.39
CA PHE A 80 -4.92 -5.22 -1.27
C PHE A 80 -5.78 -4.58 -0.18
N TYR A 81 -7.01 -4.19 -0.53
CA TYR A 81 -7.97 -3.58 0.39
C TYR A 81 -8.95 -4.66 0.84
N ALA A 82 -8.74 -5.17 2.05
CA ALA A 82 -9.58 -6.23 2.60
C ALA A 82 -11.03 -5.76 2.76
N SER A 83 -11.24 -4.48 3.05
CA SER A 83 -12.57 -3.90 3.16
C SER A 83 -13.34 -3.87 1.83
N LEU A 84 -12.65 -3.63 0.71
CA LEU A 84 -13.27 -3.69 -0.63
C LEU A 84 -13.65 -5.13 -1.00
N LEU A 85 -12.82 -6.11 -0.62
CA LEU A 85 -13.19 -7.52 -0.77
C LEU A 85 -14.43 -7.86 0.08
N ALA A 86 -14.47 -7.43 1.33
CA ALA A 86 -15.60 -7.67 2.23
C ALA A 86 -16.89 -7.03 1.71
N MET A 87 -16.82 -5.80 1.20
CA MET A 87 -17.93 -5.16 0.49
C MET A 87 -18.37 -5.97 -0.73
N GLY A 88 -17.42 -6.44 -1.54
CA GLY A 88 -17.69 -7.29 -2.69
C GLY A 88 -18.44 -8.56 -2.30
N LEU A 89 -17.99 -9.26 -1.26
CA LEU A 89 -18.65 -10.46 -0.73
C LEU A 89 -20.05 -10.18 -0.18
N GLY A 90 -20.28 -8.98 0.39
CA GLY A 90 -21.60 -8.55 0.84
C GLY A 90 -22.61 -8.35 -0.30
N LEU A 91 -22.13 -8.07 -1.52
CA LEU A 91 -22.93 -8.02 -2.75
C LEU A 91 -23.01 -9.38 -3.47
N TYR A 92 -22.79 -10.49 -2.76
CA TYR A 92 -22.60 -11.86 -3.27
C TYR A 92 -21.24 -12.13 -3.91
N PHE A 93 -20.96 -13.41 -4.22
CA PHE A 93 -19.72 -13.88 -4.84
C PHE A 93 -19.30 -13.09 -6.09
N VAL A 94 -20.26 -12.56 -6.86
CA VAL A 94 -19.99 -11.73 -8.04
C VAL A 94 -19.19 -10.48 -7.67
N GLY A 95 -19.50 -9.82 -6.55
CA GLY A 95 -18.78 -8.63 -6.13
C GLY A 95 -17.33 -8.91 -5.76
N ALA A 96 -17.02 -10.09 -5.22
CA ALA A 96 -15.65 -10.52 -4.96
C ALA A 96 -14.87 -10.76 -6.27
N LEU A 97 -15.50 -11.40 -7.26
CA LEU A 97 -14.89 -11.59 -8.58
C LEU A 97 -14.61 -10.26 -9.28
N VAL A 98 -15.54 -9.31 -9.20
CA VAL A 98 -15.34 -7.94 -9.72
C VAL A 98 -14.17 -7.25 -9.02
N TYR A 99 -14.07 -7.36 -7.69
CA TYR A 99 -12.95 -6.77 -6.96
C TYR A 99 -11.60 -7.41 -7.34
N LEU A 100 -11.54 -8.73 -7.50
CA LEU A 100 -10.33 -9.41 -7.95
C LEU A 100 -9.93 -8.98 -9.36
N ALA A 101 -10.88 -8.90 -10.30
CA ALA A 101 -10.64 -8.38 -11.64
C ALA A 101 -10.10 -6.94 -11.59
N TYR A 102 -10.69 -6.09 -10.74
CA TYR A 102 -10.19 -4.73 -10.50
C TYR A 102 -8.75 -4.74 -9.96
N TYR A 103 -8.45 -5.56 -8.95
CA TYR A 103 -7.12 -5.64 -8.33
C TYR A 103 -6.02 -6.09 -9.32
N PHE A 104 -6.32 -7.06 -10.18
CA PHE A 104 -5.33 -7.58 -11.12
C PHE A 104 -5.14 -6.70 -12.36
N TRP A 105 -6.23 -6.13 -12.90
CA TRP A 105 -6.18 -5.47 -14.21
C TRP A 105 -6.25 -3.93 -14.17
N ILE A 106 -6.93 -3.35 -13.17
CA ILE A 106 -7.24 -1.91 -13.18
C ILE A 106 -6.46 -1.18 -12.08
N GLN A 107 -6.28 -1.81 -10.92
CA GLN A 107 -5.69 -1.15 -9.76
C GLN A 107 -4.21 -0.83 -10.01
N LYS A 108 -3.91 0.47 -10.06
CA LYS A 108 -2.54 0.95 -10.19
C LYS A 108 -1.76 0.65 -8.90
N PRO A 109 -0.49 0.18 -9.01
CA PRO A 109 0.35 0.01 -7.84
C PRO A 109 0.61 1.36 -7.17
N HIS A 110 0.79 1.33 -5.87
CA HIS A 110 1.29 2.47 -5.13
C HIS A 110 2.81 2.54 -5.31
N VAL A 111 3.28 3.69 -5.78
CA VAL A 111 4.68 3.93 -6.14
C VAL A 111 5.28 4.90 -5.13
N VAL A 112 6.47 4.58 -4.62
CA VAL A 112 7.26 5.43 -3.76
C VAL A 112 8.63 5.64 -4.43
N VAL A 113 9.10 6.88 -4.46
CA VAL A 113 10.34 7.28 -5.14
C VAL A 113 11.20 8.08 -4.17
N TYR A 114 12.48 7.73 -4.12
CA TYR A 114 13.51 8.50 -3.45
C TYR A 114 14.58 8.93 -4.44
N GLU A 115 14.92 10.22 -4.40
CA GLU A 115 15.93 10.86 -5.23
C GLU A 115 16.84 11.72 -4.34
N ILE A 116 18.15 11.63 -4.58
CA ILE A 116 19.19 12.40 -3.88
C ILE A 116 19.54 13.65 -4.67
#